data_AF-W4GR11-F1
#
_entry.id   AF-W4GR11-F1
#
_cell.length_a   1.000
_cell.length_b   1.000
_cell.length_c   1.000
_cell.angle_alpha   90.00
_cell.angle_beta   90.00
_cell.angle_gamma   90.00
#
_symmetry.space_group_name_H-M   'P 1'
#
loop_
_entity.id
_entity.type
_entity.pdbx_description
1 polymer ?
#
loop_
_entity_poly.entity_id
_entity_poly.type
_entity_poly.pdbx_seq_one_letter_code
_entity_poly.pdbx_strand_id
1 'polypeptide(L)'
;MNASAVPSKATIQGFFISKSTLLTYRTYQKQFAEYCKQLPGVEPEAATPSVCTDVFHHLYSQVKTARTVDSAKTALVAFFHDLKVIPNPARDVESKQYVVGLQNYNNKKQH
;
A
#
# COMPACT_ATOMS: atom_id res chain seq x y z
N MET A 1 31.66 16.85 -18.05
CA MET A 1 30.38 16.17 -17.76
C MET A 1 30.21 16.15 -16.25
N ASN A 2 29.30 16.94 -15.68
CA ASN A 2 29.08 16.94 -14.23
C ASN A 2 28.24 15.71 -13.86
N ALA A 3 28.87 14.75 -13.18
CA ALA A 3 28.14 13.68 -12.52
C ALA A 3 27.23 14.31 -11.48
N SER A 4 25.92 14.11 -11.61
CA SER A 4 24.96 14.47 -10.56
C SER A 4 25.38 13.72 -9.28
N ALA A 5 25.81 14.47 -8.26
CA ALA A 5 26.24 13.88 -6.99
C ALA A 5 25.06 13.17 -6.34
N VAL A 6 25.28 11.92 -5.90
CA VAL A 6 24.25 11.13 -5.22
C VAL A 6 23.84 11.85 -3.92
N PRO A 7 22.53 12.11 -3.69
CA PRO A 7 22.06 12.76 -2.47
C PRO A 7 22.43 11.98 -1.21
N SER A 8 22.64 12.68 -0.09
CA SER A 8 22.96 12.02 1.19
C SER A 8 21.80 11.14 1.69
N LYS A 9 22.12 10.12 2.49
CA LYS A 9 21.11 9.25 3.12
C LYS A 9 20.08 10.05 3.92
N ALA A 10 20.53 11.05 4.68
CA ALA A 10 19.66 11.92 5.47
C ALA A 10 18.73 12.74 4.57
N THR A 11 19.23 13.25 3.44
CA THR A 11 18.42 13.96 2.44
C THR A 11 17.32 13.05 1.90
N ILE A 12 17.65 11.82 1.48
CA ILE A 12 16.68 10.85 0.97
C ILE A 12 15.63 10.51 2.03
N GLN A 13 16.03 10.28 3.28
CA GLN A 13 15.10 10.02 4.38
C GLN A 13 14.22 11.23 4.71
N GLY A 14 14.73 12.46 4.60
CA GLY A 14 13.95 13.68 4.76
C GLY A 14 12.82 13.81 3.74
N PHE A 15 13.03 13.33 2.51
CA PHE A 15 11.96 13.27 1.50
C PHE A 15 10.86 12.26 1.84
N PHE A 16 11.13 11.22 2.62
CA PHE A 16 10.09 10.31 3.11
C PHE A 16 9.13 11.00 4.09
N ILE A 17 9.64 11.91 4.93
CA ILE A 17 8.86 12.72 5.87
C ILE A 17 8.11 13.86 5.15
N SER A 18 8.40 14.08 3.86
CA SER A 18 7.74 15.15 3.11
C SER A 18 6.22 14.97 3.13
N LYS A 19 5.52 16.10 3.24
CA LYS A 19 4.06 16.15 3.37
C LYS A 19 3.35 15.35 2.26
N SER A 20 3.93 15.24 1.06
CA SER A 20 3.37 14.50 -0.07
C SER A 20 3.27 12.98 0.18
N THR A 21 4.27 12.37 0.80
CA THR A 21 4.25 10.95 1.16
C THR A 21 3.17 10.67 2.20
N LEU A 22 3.11 11.51 3.24
CA LEU A 22 2.09 11.41 4.29
C LEU A 22 0.67 11.60 3.76
N LEU A 23 0.47 12.56 2.84
CA LEU A 23 -0.81 12.78 2.17
C LEU A 23 -1.21 11.55 1.36
N THR A 24 -0.28 10.96 0.62
CA THR A 24 -0.52 9.75 -0.18
C THR A 24 -0.96 8.58 0.71
N TYR A 25 -0.30 8.37 1.85
CA TYR A 25 -0.67 7.30 2.78
C TYR A 25 -2.06 7.53 3.36
N ARG A 26 -2.35 8.75 3.82
CA ARG A 26 -3.67 9.11 4.34
C ARG A 26 -4.79 8.87 3.31
N THR A 27 -4.53 9.14 2.04
CA THR A 27 -5.49 8.86 0.96
C THR A 27 -5.81 7.37 0.87
N TYR A 28 -4.81 6.49 0.82
CA TYR A 28 -5.06 5.05 0.74
C TYR A 28 -5.69 4.48 2.02
N GLN A 29 -5.31 5.01 3.19
CA GLN A 29 -5.92 4.64 4.46
C GLN A 29 -7.41 5.03 4.52
N LYS A 30 -7.75 6.21 4.01
CA LYS A 30 -9.15 6.66 3.90
C LYS A 30 -9.94 5.79 2.93
N GLN A 31 -9.39 5.51 1.74
CA GLN A 31 -10.03 4.61 0.77
C GLN A 31 -10.27 3.21 1.34
N PHE A 32 -9.31 2.69 2.11
CA PHE A 32 -9.45 1.42 2.81
C PHE A 32 -10.59 1.46 3.84
N ALA A 33 -10.62 2.48 4.70
CA ALA A 33 -11.70 2.63 5.68
C ALA A 33 -13.08 2.80 5.01
N GLU A 34 -13.16 3.50 3.89
CA GLU A 34 -14.38 3.63 3.08
C GLU A 34 -14.80 2.29 2.46
N TYR A 35 -13.85 1.49 1.97
CA TYR A 35 -14.12 0.15 1.45
C TYR A 35 -14.65 -0.78 2.55
N CYS A 36 -14.03 -0.80 3.74
CA CYS A 36 -14.49 -1.62 4.86
C CYS A 36 -15.94 -1.30 5.27
N LYS A 37 -16.35 -0.03 5.23
CA LYS A 37 -17.75 0.37 5.52
C LYS A 37 -18.78 -0.20 4.55
N GLN A 38 -18.36 -0.62 3.35
CA GLN A 38 -19.24 -1.27 2.38
C GLN A 38 -19.40 -2.76 2.65
N LEU A 39 -18.54 -3.35 3.49
CA LEU A 39 -18.58 -4.75 3.86
C LEU A 39 -19.40 -4.94 5.16
N PRO A 40 -20.32 -5.91 5.21
CA PRO A 40 -21.11 -6.16 6.41
C PRO A 40 -20.24 -6.53 7.61
N GLY A 41 -20.24 -5.69 8.65
CA GLY A 41 -19.59 -5.98 9.93
C GLY A 41 -18.05 -5.98 9.90
N VAL A 42 -17.42 -5.40 8.88
CA VAL A 42 -15.95 -5.30 8.80
C VAL A 42 -15.49 -3.93 9.28
N GLU A 43 -14.97 -3.89 10.50
CA GLU A 43 -14.25 -2.72 10.97
C GLU A 43 -12.82 -2.69 10.39
N PRO A 44 -12.29 -1.51 9.98
CA PRO A 44 -10.96 -1.41 9.37
C PRO A 44 -9.84 -2.01 10.21
N GLU A 45 -9.94 -1.92 11.54
CA GLU A 45 -8.95 -2.46 12.49
C GLU A 45 -9.02 -4.00 12.66
N ALA A 46 -10.16 -4.59 12.33
CA ALA A 46 -10.41 -6.04 12.38
C ALA A 46 -10.23 -6.72 11.01
N ALA A 47 -9.76 -5.98 10.00
CA ALA A 47 -9.58 -6.50 8.67
C ALA A 47 -8.58 -7.66 8.63
N THR A 48 -8.91 -8.68 7.83
CA THR A 48 -8.06 -9.86 7.62
C THR A 48 -7.10 -9.65 6.45
N PRO A 49 -6.11 -10.54 6.24
CA PRO A 49 -5.31 -10.55 5.02
C PRO A 49 -6.16 -10.61 3.74
N SER A 50 -7.23 -11.40 3.74
CA SER A 50 -8.19 -11.48 2.63
C SER A 50 -8.90 -10.14 2.38
N VAL A 51 -9.33 -9.41 3.41
CA VAL A 51 -9.90 -8.06 3.22
C VAL A 51 -8.86 -7.10 2.63
N CYS A 52 -7.58 -7.21 3.05
CA CYS A 52 -6.51 -6.42 2.45
C CYS A 52 -6.34 -6.74 0.95
N THR A 53 -6.34 -8.01 0.56
CA THR A 53 -6.20 -8.41 -0.85
C THR A 53 -7.42 -8.01 -1.69
N ASP A 54 -8.64 -8.05 -1.14
CA ASP A 54 -9.85 -7.54 -1.81
C ASP A 54 -9.76 -6.04 -2.11
N VAL A 55 -9.28 -5.25 -1.14
CA VAL A 55 -9.04 -3.81 -1.34
C VAL A 55 -7.97 -3.58 -2.39
N PHE A 56 -6.86 -4.35 -2.35
CA PHE A 56 -5.81 -4.27 -3.35
C PHE A 56 -6.33 -4.58 -4.76
N HIS A 57 -7.23 -5.56 -4.86
CA HIS A 57 -7.90 -5.89 -6.11
C HIS A 57 -8.81 -4.75 -6.59
N HIS A 58 -9.60 -4.18 -5.69
CA HIS A 58 -10.44 -3.03 -5.99
C HIS A 58 -9.63 -1.84 -6.53
N LEU A 59 -8.54 -1.48 -5.85
CA LEU A 59 -7.64 -0.39 -6.29
C LEU A 59 -6.99 -0.69 -7.65
N TYR A 60 -6.56 -1.93 -7.86
CA TYR A 60 -6.00 -2.34 -9.13
C TYR A 60 -7.03 -2.26 -10.26
N SER A 61 -8.29 -2.62 -10.01
CA SER A 61 -9.35 -2.56 -11.03
C SER A 61 -9.59 -1.15 -11.57
N GLN A 62 -9.36 -0.13 -10.72
CA GLN A 62 -9.55 1.29 -11.07
C GLN A 62 -8.35 1.88 -11.83
N VAL A 63 -7.13 1.61 -11.36
CA VAL A 63 -5.91 2.33 -11.83
C VAL A 63 -4.99 1.44 -12.67
N LYS A 64 -5.13 0.11 -12.59
CA LYS A 64 -4.36 -0.93 -13.32
C LYS A 64 -2.84 -0.89 -13.10
N THR A 65 -2.38 -0.30 -12.00
CA THR A 65 -0.97 -0.12 -11.69
C THR A 65 -0.55 -0.91 -10.43
N ALA A 66 0.29 -1.93 -10.60
CA ALA A 66 0.87 -2.67 -9.48
C ALA A 66 1.63 -1.77 -8.48
N ARG A 67 2.25 -0.68 -8.97
CA ARG A 67 2.95 0.32 -8.14
C ARG A 67 2.00 1.07 -7.19
N THR A 68 0.80 1.39 -7.64
CA THR A 68 -0.23 2.04 -6.80
C THR A 68 -0.66 1.09 -5.69
N VAL A 69 -0.87 -0.18 -6.01
CA VAL A 69 -1.23 -1.21 -5.04
C VAL A 69 -0.12 -1.44 -4.01
N ASP A 70 1.14 -1.47 -4.43
CA ASP A 70 2.26 -1.62 -3.48
C ASP A 70 2.37 -0.41 -2.52
N SER A 71 2.09 0.80 -3.03
CA SER A 71 2.00 2.01 -2.21
C SER A 71 0.85 1.94 -1.21
N ALA A 72 -0.32 1.45 -1.65
CA ALA A 72 -1.48 1.25 -0.78
C ALA A 72 -1.20 0.21 0.31
N LYS A 73 -0.59 -0.95 -0.04
CA LYS A 73 -0.16 -1.96 0.94
C LYS A 73 0.75 -1.33 2.00
N THR A 74 1.72 -0.52 1.59
CA THR A 74 2.64 0.14 2.53
C THR A 74 1.90 1.12 3.45
N ALA A 75 0.92 1.86 2.93
CA ALA A 75 0.06 2.72 3.74
C ALA A 75 -0.80 1.94 4.74
N LEU A 76 -1.29 0.75 4.38
CA LEU A 76 -2.02 -0.14 5.30
C LEU A 76 -1.12 -0.75 6.36
N VAL A 77 0.13 -1.12 6.02
CA VAL A 77 1.10 -1.57 7.02
C VAL A 77 1.30 -0.49 8.09
N ALA A 78 1.42 0.78 7.70
CA ALA A 78 1.51 1.90 8.64
C ALA A 78 0.21 2.08 9.45
N PHE A 79 -0.95 1.97 8.82
CA PHE A 79 -2.25 2.06 9.50
C PHE A 79 -2.41 1.04 10.63
N PHE A 80 -2.18 -0.24 10.32
CA PHE A 80 -2.26 -1.31 11.31
C PHE A 80 -1.18 -1.21 12.39
N HIS A 81 0.00 -0.70 12.04
CA HIS A 81 1.05 -0.42 13.01
C HIS A 81 0.62 0.65 14.01
N ASP A 82 0.04 1.76 13.55
CA ASP A 82 -0.41 2.85 14.41
C ASP A 82 -1.57 2.41 15.33
N LEU A 83 -2.41 1.48 14.86
CA LEU A 83 -3.46 0.83 15.64
C LEU A 83 -2.97 -0.35 16.52
N LYS A 84 -1.67 -0.68 16.46
CA LYS A 84 -1.05 -1.79 17.20
C LYS A 84 -1.69 -3.16 16.89
N VAL A 85 -2.20 -3.34 15.68
CA VAL A 85 -2.78 -4.61 15.23
C VAL A 85 -1.66 -5.62 14.96
N ILE A 86 -1.68 -6.73 15.71
CA ILE A 86 -0.70 -7.82 15.64
C ILE A 86 -1.46 -9.16 15.61
N PRO A 87 -1.22 -10.04 14.62
CA PRO A 87 -0.34 -9.83 13.46
C PRO A 87 -0.89 -8.75 12.50
N ASN A 88 0.01 -8.05 11.80
CA ASN A 88 -0.38 -7.01 10.84
C ASN A 88 -0.86 -7.67 9.53
N PRO A 89 -2.15 -7.57 9.16
CA PRO A 89 -2.72 -8.30 8.03
C PRO A 89 -2.16 -7.84 6.68
N ALA A 90 -1.72 -6.58 6.56
CA ALA A 90 -1.07 -6.08 5.34
C ALA A 90 0.38 -6.58 5.19
N ARG A 91 0.99 -7.13 6.24
CA ARG A 91 2.31 -7.80 6.20
C ARG A 91 2.21 -9.31 5.98
N ASP A 92 1.00 -9.86 6.00
CA ASP A 92 0.77 -11.29 5.82
C ASP A 92 1.32 -11.80 4.47
N VAL A 93 1.61 -13.10 4.42
CA VAL A 93 2.12 -13.78 3.22
C VAL A 93 1.13 -13.62 2.06
N GLU A 94 -0.17 -13.71 2.30
CA GLU A 94 -1.22 -13.56 1.30
C GLU A 94 -1.17 -12.15 0.67
N SER A 95 -1.19 -11.11 1.53
CA SER A 95 -1.07 -9.70 1.13
C SER A 95 0.20 -9.44 0.31
N LYS A 96 1.33 -10.05 0.69
CA LYS A 96 2.60 -9.93 -0.03
C LYS A 96 2.54 -10.62 -1.39
N GLN A 97 2.07 -11.86 -1.43
CA GLN A 97 1.99 -12.67 -2.65
C GLN A 97 1.08 -12.03 -3.69
N TYR A 98 -0.02 -11.42 -3.27
CA TYR A 98 -0.93 -10.72 -4.17
C TYR A 98 -0.24 -9.57 -4.92
N VAL A 99 0.49 -8.69 -4.22
CA VAL A 99 1.21 -7.57 -4.85
C VAL A 99 2.30 -8.05 -5.80
N VAL A 100 3.05 -9.09 -5.42
CA VAL A 100 4.06 -9.70 -6.30
C VAL A 100 3.39 -10.30 -7.55
N GLY A 101 2.24 -10.95 -7.39
CA GLY A 101 1.43 -11.47 -8.50
C GLY A 101 1.04 -10.37 -9.50
N LEU A 102 0.59 -9.21 -9.01
CA LEU A 102 0.26 -8.06 -9.86
C LEU A 102 1.47 -7.49 -10.59
N GLN A 103 2.63 -7.40 -9.93
CA GLN A 103 3.87 -6.94 -10.57
C GLN A 103 4.27 -7.87 -11.72
N ASN A 104 4.23 -9.18 -11.49
CA ASN A 104 4.53 -10.18 -12.52
C ASN A 104 3.53 -10.13 -13.68
N TYR A 105 2.24 -9.94 -13.39
CA TYR A 105 1.20 -9.78 -14.39
C TYR A 105 1.40 -8.53 -15.25
N ASN A 106 1.65 -7.37 -14.62
CA ASN A 106 1.88 -6.11 -15.32
C ASN A 106 3.12 -6.18 -16.23
N ASN A 107 4.20 -6.79 -15.75
CA ASN A 107 5.42 -6.95 -16.55
C ASN A 107 5.19 -7.82 -17.80
N LYS A 108 4.41 -8.91 -17.68
CA LYS A 108 4.06 -9.77 -18.81
C LYS A 108 3.14 -9.11 -19.84
N LYS A 109 2.31 -8.15 -19.42
CA LYS A 109 1.39 -7.38 -20.28
C LYS A 109 2.08 -6.26 -21.07
N GLN A 110 3.31 -5.91 -20.75
CA GLN A 110 4.09 -4.87 -21.44
C GLN A 110 5.01 -5.43 -22.54
N HIS A 111 4.93 -6.74 -22.80
CA HIS A 111 5.56 -7.44 -23.91
C HIS A 111 4.47 -8.05 -24.80
#